data_AF-A0A316WL63-F1
#
_entry.id   AF-A0A316WL63-F1
#
_cell.length_a   1.000
_cell.length_b   1.000
_cell.length_c   1.000
_cell.angle_alpha   90.00
_cell.angle_beta   90.00
_cell.angle_gamma   90.00
#
_symmetry.space_group_name_H-M   'P 1'
#
loop_
_entity.id
_entity.type
_entity.pdbx_description
1 polymer ?
#
loop_
_entity_poly.entity_id
_entity_poly.type
_entity_poly.pdbx_seq_one_letter_code
_entity_poly.pdbx_strand_id
1 'polypeptide(L)'
;MNYNYTFTTLIFLCFLLSCSSKKRPQFVYRNEIKTQGNPDQFFYTKRFRDNVFYKCLQFGYGNSLNIKIGKLMNQKDLFTQYDEPLIKEDSLQNILAKKIIENLPLPYIHVEDKNSIKGKNFIISTCLSYYESRDLNSIAEKMYKEKVKEEKKLWGKDFK
;
A
#
# COMPACT_ATOMS: atom_id res chain seq x y z
N MET A 1 -6.11 -39.82 -38.25
CA MET A 1 -7.11 -39.11 -37.40
C MET A 1 -6.72 -39.28 -35.94
N ASN A 2 -5.84 -38.45 -35.37
CA ASN A 2 -5.48 -38.52 -33.93
C ASN A 2 -4.94 -37.19 -33.35
N TYR A 3 -4.97 -36.09 -34.10
CA TYR A 3 -4.42 -34.79 -33.65
C TYR A 3 -5.38 -33.97 -32.78
N ASN A 4 -6.68 -34.28 -32.81
CA ASN A 4 -7.67 -33.49 -32.08
C ASN A 4 -7.67 -33.80 -30.56
N TYR A 5 -7.34 -35.03 -30.16
CA TYR A 5 -7.35 -35.42 -28.75
C TYR A 5 -6.16 -34.87 -27.96
N THR A 6 -4.98 -34.83 -28.57
CA THR A 6 -3.75 -34.33 -27.92
C THR A 6 -3.78 -32.82 -27.69
N PHE A 7 -4.39 -32.06 -28.60
CA PHE A 7 -4.53 -30.62 -28.46
C PHE A 7 -5.52 -30.23 -27.36
N THR A 8 -6.64 -30.94 -27.25
CA THR A 8 -7.63 -30.72 -26.16
C THR A 8 -7.08 -31.05 -24.78
N THR A 9 -6.26 -32.09 -24.64
CA THR A 9 -5.61 -32.42 -23.35
C THR A 9 -4.59 -31.38 -22.91
N LEU A 10 -3.88 -30.74 -23.86
CA LEU A 10 -2.87 -29.73 -23.54
C LEU A 10 -3.52 -28.43 -23.01
N ILE A 11 -4.65 -28.02 -23.60
CA ILE A 11 -5.40 -26.83 -23.18
C ILE A 11 -5.94 -27.00 -21.76
N PHE A 12 -6.45 -28.19 -21.42
CA PHE A 12 -7.00 -28.48 -20.09
C PHE A 12 -5.91 -28.47 -19.00
N LEU A 13 -4.69 -28.91 -19.32
CA LEU A 13 -3.55 -28.89 -18.40
C LEU A 13 -3.10 -27.45 -18.07
N CYS A 14 -3.19 -26.52 -19.03
CA CYS A 14 -2.86 -25.11 -18.83
C CYS A 14 -3.85 -24.39 -17.90
N PHE A 15 -5.13 -24.79 -17.89
CA PHE A 15 -6.14 -24.21 -16.99
C PHE A 15 -5.93 -24.60 -15.52
N LEU A 16 -5.37 -25.78 -15.24
CA LEU A 16 -5.13 -26.25 -13.87
C LEU A 16 -3.91 -25.60 -13.21
N LEU A 17 -2.98 -25.03 -13.98
CA LEU A 17 -1.74 -24.42 -13.46
C LEU A 17 -1.86 -22.93 -13.12
N SER A 18 -3.00 -22.27 -13.43
CA SER A 18 -3.13 -20.80 -13.25
C SER A 18 -3.79 -20.34 -11.96
N CYS A 19 -4.21 -21.24 -11.06
CA CYS A 19 -4.78 -20.86 -9.77
C CYS A 19 -3.71 -20.70 -8.68
N SER A 20 -2.83 -19.71 -8.83
CA SER A 20 -2.06 -19.18 -7.70
C SER A 20 -3.02 -18.41 -6.78
N SER A 21 -3.59 -19.07 -5.78
CA SER A 21 -4.34 -18.39 -4.72
C SER A 21 -3.39 -17.45 -3.98
N LYS A 22 -3.39 -16.15 -4.31
CA LYS A 22 -2.69 -15.13 -3.52
C LYS A 22 -3.37 -15.07 -2.16
N LYS A 23 -2.79 -15.76 -1.17
CA LYS A 23 -3.21 -15.62 0.22
C LYS A 23 -2.98 -14.17 0.64
N ARG A 24 -4.01 -13.54 1.21
CA ARG A 24 -3.85 -12.21 1.80
C ARG A 24 -2.83 -12.31 2.94
N PRO A 25 -1.83 -11.41 3.00
CA PRO A 25 -0.89 -11.41 4.11
C PRO A 25 -1.66 -11.20 5.41
N GLN A 26 -1.37 -12.04 6.42
CA GLN A 26 -1.87 -11.83 7.77
C GLN A 26 -1.04 -10.75 8.47
N PHE A 27 -1.60 -10.13 9.49
CA PHE A 27 -0.84 -9.28 10.38
C PHE A 27 0.23 -10.12 11.11
N VAL A 28 1.45 -9.60 11.19
CA VAL A 28 2.57 -10.27 11.88
C VAL A 28 3.31 -9.21 12.68
N TYR A 29 3.66 -9.54 13.92
CA TYR A 29 4.51 -8.67 14.70
C TYR A 29 5.97 -8.72 14.24
N ARG A 30 6.70 -7.61 14.42
CA ARG A 30 8.11 -7.50 14.03
C ARG A 30 8.99 -8.63 14.57
N ASN A 31 8.77 -9.01 15.82
CA ASN A 31 9.46 -10.08 16.52
C ASN A 31 9.02 -11.50 16.12
N GLU A 32 7.90 -11.64 15.38
CA GLU A 32 7.36 -12.94 14.97
C GLU A 32 7.83 -13.39 13.58
N ILE A 33 8.40 -12.48 12.77
CA ILE A 33 8.95 -12.85 11.46
C ILE A 33 10.24 -13.65 11.65
N LYS A 34 10.08 -14.97 11.72
CA LYS A 34 11.14 -15.97 11.60
C LYS A 34 11.12 -16.50 10.17
N THR A 35 11.93 -15.92 9.27
CA THR A 35 12.44 -16.46 7.96
C THR A 35 12.14 -15.73 6.64
N GLN A 36 13.13 -15.86 5.73
CA GLN A 36 13.29 -15.53 4.30
C GLN A 36 13.07 -14.08 3.84
N GLY A 37 14.10 -13.24 4.02
CA GLY A 37 14.19 -11.91 3.39
C GLY A 37 15.01 -10.93 4.22
N ASN A 38 15.02 -9.66 3.81
CA ASN A 38 15.49 -8.55 4.63
C ASN A 38 14.29 -8.01 5.43
N PRO A 39 14.14 -8.37 6.73
CA PRO A 39 12.98 -7.95 7.52
C PRO A 39 12.91 -6.44 7.65
N ASP A 40 14.05 -5.75 7.75
CA ASP A 40 14.08 -4.29 7.84
C ASP A 40 13.49 -3.63 6.58
N GLN A 41 13.84 -4.15 5.40
CA GLN A 41 13.24 -3.69 4.14
C GLN A 41 11.72 -3.89 4.13
N PHE A 42 11.24 -5.09 4.51
CA PHE A 42 9.82 -5.39 4.50
C PHE A 42 9.03 -4.42 5.38
N PHE A 43 9.49 -4.21 6.62
CA PHE A 43 8.79 -3.34 7.53
C PHE A 43 8.94 -1.86 7.18
N TYR A 44 10.11 -1.42 6.72
CA TYR A 44 10.29 -0.04 6.26
C TYR A 44 9.33 0.26 5.09
N THR A 45 9.31 -0.62 4.08
CA THR A 45 8.43 -0.42 2.91
C THR A 45 6.96 -0.52 3.27
N LYS A 46 6.56 -1.43 4.17
CA LYS A 46 5.21 -1.48 4.72
C LYS A 46 4.85 -0.17 5.42
N ARG A 47 5.69 0.30 6.32
CA ARG A 47 5.46 1.54 7.08
C ARG A 47 5.37 2.77 6.18
N PHE A 48 6.23 2.87 5.17
CA PHE A 48 6.18 3.97 4.21
C PHE A 48 4.81 4.00 3.51
N ARG A 49 4.33 2.84 3.05
CA ARG A 49 3.02 2.70 2.40
C ARG A 49 1.87 3.00 3.34
N ASP A 50 1.93 2.50 4.58
CA ASP A 50 0.91 2.76 5.60
C ASP A 50 0.78 4.27 5.83
N ASN A 51 1.90 5.01 5.95
CA ASN A 51 1.88 6.47 6.10
C ASN A 51 1.29 7.21 4.90
N VAL A 52 1.62 6.80 3.67
CA VAL A 52 1.00 7.39 2.47
C VAL A 52 -0.51 7.13 2.46
N PHE A 53 -0.94 5.94 2.85
CA PHE A 53 -2.36 5.59 2.97
C PHE A 53 -3.07 6.48 3.99
N TYR A 54 -2.52 6.65 5.19
CA TYR A 54 -3.12 7.51 6.22
C TYR A 54 -3.18 8.97 5.79
N LYS A 55 -2.11 9.51 5.21
CA LYS A 55 -2.10 10.87 4.65
C LYS A 55 -3.11 11.00 3.50
N CYS A 56 -3.29 9.98 2.67
CA CYS A 56 -4.29 9.97 1.61
C CYS A 56 -5.70 10.11 2.18
N LEU A 57 -6.03 9.33 3.22
CA LEU A 57 -7.29 9.48 3.95
C LEU A 57 -7.42 10.90 4.53
N GLN A 58 -6.35 11.44 5.10
CA GLN A 58 -6.36 12.78 5.67
C GLN A 58 -6.70 13.85 4.60
N PHE A 59 -6.03 13.82 3.46
CA PHE A 59 -6.33 14.78 2.39
C PHE A 59 -7.72 14.56 1.78
N GLY A 60 -8.16 13.30 1.64
CA GLY A 60 -9.45 12.97 1.04
C GLY A 60 -10.65 13.42 1.89
N TYR A 61 -10.56 13.30 3.21
CA TYR A 61 -11.65 13.64 4.11
C TYR A 61 -11.65 15.10 4.58
N GLY A 62 -10.56 15.83 4.36
CA GLY A 62 -10.45 17.25 4.71
C GLY A 62 -10.46 17.53 6.21
N ASN A 63 -10.26 18.80 6.59
CA ASN A 63 -9.92 19.21 7.96
C ASN A 63 -10.97 18.85 9.03
N SER A 64 -12.26 18.90 8.73
CA SER A 64 -13.32 18.69 9.73
C SER A 64 -13.50 17.23 10.15
N LEU A 65 -13.40 16.30 9.20
CA LEU A 65 -13.49 14.86 9.46
C LEU A 65 -12.11 14.28 9.86
N ASN A 66 -11.01 14.89 9.42
CA ASN A 66 -9.64 14.64 9.90
C ASN A 66 -9.53 14.76 11.41
N ILE A 67 -10.20 15.76 12.00
CA ILE A 67 -10.14 15.97 13.45
C ILE A 67 -10.83 14.81 14.19
N LYS A 68 -11.89 14.20 13.66
CA LYS A 68 -12.62 13.14 14.38
C LYS A 68 -12.04 11.75 14.12
N ILE A 69 -11.87 11.37 12.86
CA ILE A 69 -11.32 10.06 12.48
C ILE A 69 -9.83 10.02 12.81
N GLY A 70 -9.07 11.05 12.46
CA GLY A 70 -7.65 11.13 12.78
C GLY A 70 -7.39 11.13 14.29
N LYS A 71 -8.24 11.78 15.10
CA LYS A 71 -8.13 11.71 16.57
C LYS A 71 -8.44 10.32 17.11
N LEU A 72 -9.47 9.66 16.61
CA LEU A 72 -9.81 8.29 17.03
C LEU A 72 -8.67 7.32 16.68
N MET A 73 -8.16 7.38 15.46
CA MET A 73 -7.02 6.57 15.03
C MET A 73 -5.79 6.88 15.89
N ASN A 74 -5.46 8.16 16.12
CA ASN A 74 -4.33 8.52 16.99
C ASN A 74 -4.50 8.10 18.46
N GLN A 75 -5.73 7.91 18.94
CA GLN A 75 -6.01 7.46 20.30
C GLN A 75 -6.02 5.94 20.46
N LYS A 76 -6.26 5.19 19.38
CA LYS A 76 -6.57 3.75 19.42
C LYS A 76 -5.61 2.90 18.60
N ASP A 77 -5.00 3.46 17.57
CA ASP A 77 -4.18 2.73 16.62
C ASP A 77 -2.69 2.96 16.90
N LEU A 78 -1.98 1.84 17.04
CA LEU A 78 -0.54 1.81 16.91
C LEU A 78 -0.21 1.74 15.41
N PHE A 79 -0.21 2.91 14.74
CA PHE A 79 -0.02 3.05 13.29
C PHE A 79 1.22 2.33 12.73
N THR A 80 2.24 2.14 13.56
CA THR A 80 3.51 1.54 13.16
C THR A 80 4.15 0.84 14.35
N GLN A 81 4.78 -0.32 14.10
CA GLN A 81 5.59 -1.05 15.09
C GLN A 81 7.03 -0.51 15.20
N TYR A 82 7.30 0.66 14.60
CA TYR A 82 8.60 1.32 14.60
C TYR A 82 8.54 2.68 15.30
N ASP A 83 9.57 2.95 16.08
CA ASP A 83 9.73 4.17 16.88
C ASP A 83 10.43 5.33 16.12
N GLU A 84 11.16 5.06 15.03
CA GLU A 84 11.97 6.08 14.35
C GLU A 84 11.12 7.01 13.47
N PRO A 85 11.07 8.33 13.64
CA PRO A 85 10.26 9.20 12.80
C PRO A 85 10.80 9.28 11.35
N LEU A 86 9.92 9.11 10.35
CA LEU A 86 10.24 9.26 8.91
C LEU A 86 10.26 10.74 8.48
N ILE A 87 11.09 11.56 9.15
CA ILE A 87 11.06 13.02 8.98
C ILE A 87 11.43 13.42 7.54
N LYS A 88 12.37 12.71 6.91
CA LYS A 88 12.81 13.01 5.54
C LYS A 88 11.74 12.67 4.51
N GLU A 89 11.00 11.59 4.75
CA GLU A 89 10.03 11.06 3.81
C GLU A 89 8.66 11.74 3.93
N ASP A 90 8.37 12.44 5.04
CA ASP A 90 7.06 13.05 5.31
C ASP A 90 6.59 13.96 4.16
N SER A 91 7.48 14.81 3.64
CA SER A 91 7.18 15.71 2.52
C SER A 91 6.79 14.94 1.26
N LEU A 92 7.55 13.90 0.90
CA LEU A 92 7.23 13.05 -0.24
C LEU A 92 5.90 12.32 -0.04
N GLN A 93 5.67 11.77 1.16
CA GLN A 93 4.42 11.10 1.48
C GLN A 93 3.22 12.05 1.39
N ASN A 94 3.37 13.30 1.81
CA ASN A 94 2.34 14.33 1.64
C ASN A 94 2.07 14.63 0.16
N ILE A 95 3.11 14.76 -0.66
CA ILE A 95 2.98 15.00 -2.10
C ILE A 95 2.26 13.85 -2.78
N LEU A 96 2.66 12.60 -2.50
CA LEU A 96 2.01 11.41 -3.05
C LEU A 96 0.53 11.37 -2.64
N ALA A 97 0.24 11.57 -1.36
CA ALA A 97 -1.11 11.54 -0.84
C ALA A 97 -2.03 12.60 -1.47
N LYS A 98 -1.55 13.84 -1.62
CA LYS A 98 -2.28 14.90 -2.32
C LYS A 98 -2.55 14.53 -3.77
N LYS A 99 -1.53 14.04 -4.48
CA LYS A 99 -1.67 13.64 -5.88
C LYS A 99 -2.72 12.55 -6.07
N ILE A 100 -2.85 11.60 -5.15
CA ILE A 100 -3.89 10.57 -5.22
C ILE A 100 -5.29 11.20 -5.14
N ILE A 101 -5.48 12.13 -4.20
CA ILE A 101 -6.77 12.78 -3.97
C ILE A 101 -7.14 13.74 -5.10
N GLU A 102 -6.18 14.48 -5.64
CA GLU A 102 -6.39 15.36 -6.81
C GLU A 102 -6.80 14.60 -8.07
N ASN A 103 -6.40 13.32 -8.18
CA ASN A 103 -6.70 12.45 -9.32
C ASN A 103 -7.77 11.39 -8.99
N LEU A 104 -8.68 11.67 -8.05
CA LEU A 104 -9.79 10.78 -7.74
C LEU A 104 -10.67 10.56 -8.98
N PRO A 105 -10.97 9.31 -9.34
CA PRO A 105 -11.89 9.05 -10.43
C PRO A 105 -13.28 9.57 -10.06
N LEU A 106 -13.96 10.19 -11.03
CA LEU A 106 -15.36 10.54 -10.87
C LEU A 106 -16.17 9.26 -10.59
N PRO A 107 -17.05 9.26 -9.57
CA PRO A 107 -17.89 8.10 -9.30
C PRO A 107 -18.77 7.80 -10.52
N TYR A 108 -18.60 6.62 -11.09
CA TYR A 108 -19.49 6.09 -12.10
C TYR A 108 -20.26 4.92 -11.49
N ILE A 109 -21.45 5.21 -10.98
CA ILE A 109 -22.39 4.21 -10.48
C ILE A 109 -23.71 4.44 -11.17
N HIS A 110 -24.31 3.39 -11.75
CA HIS A 110 -25.72 3.41 -12.09
C HIS A 110 -26.52 3.35 -10.81
N VAL A 111 -26.96 4.51 -10.34
CA VAL A 111 -27.91 4.65 -9.22
C VAL A 111 -29.20 5.26 -9.75
N GLU A 112 -30.33 4.76 -9.23
CA GLU A 112 -31.66 5.28 -9.53
C GLU A 112 -31.81 6.74 -9.07
N ASP A 113 -31.20 7.10 -7.92
CA ASP A 113 -31.16 8.46 -7.41
C ASP A 113 -29.76 9.08 -7.52
N LYS A 114 -29.57 9.95 -8.53
CA LYS A 114 -28.32 10.71 -8.74
C LYS A 114 -28.02 11.70 -7.61
N ASN A 115 -29.02 12.15 -6.85
CA ASN A 115 -28.78 13.10 -5.74
C ASN A 115 -28.07 12.40 -4.56
N SER A 116 -28.34 11.11 -4.35
CA SER A 116 -27.69 10.32 -3.29
C SER A 116 -26.17 10.22 -3.40
N ILE A 117 -25.61 10.43 -4.61
CA ILE A 117 -24.16 10.34 -4.89
C ILE A 117 -23.51 11.69 -5.18
N LYS A 118 -24.28 12.78 -5.25
CA LYS A 118 -23.76 14.10 -5.59
C LYS A 118 -22.74 14.55 -4.52
N GLY A 119 -21.53 14.88 -4.98
CA GLY A 119 -20.43 15.32 -4.10
C GLY A 119 -19.76 14.20 -3.29
N LYS A 120 -20.14 12.93 -3.48
CA LYS A 120 -19.43 11.79 -2.88
C LYS A 120 -18.28 11.34 -3.77
N ASN A 121 -17.21 10.84 -3.18
CA ASN A 121 -16.04 10.31 -3.87
C ASN A 121 -15.62 8.96 -3.29
N PHE A 122 -14.94 8.13 -4.09
CA PHE A 122 -14.40 6.83 -3.65
C PHE A 122 -13.03 6.98 -2.96
N ILE A 123 -12.96 7.79 -1.89
CA ILE A 123 -11.71 8.14 -1.21
C ILE A 123 -10.99 6.89 -0.69
N ILE A 124 -11.61 6.12 0.21
CA ILE A 124 -10.99 4.93 0.80
C ILE A 124 -10.58 3.93 -0.28
N SER A 125 -11.47 3.63 -1.22
CA SER A 125 -11.19 2.66 -2.28
C SER A 125 -9.99 3.08 -3.13
N THR A 126 -9.85 4.37 -3.44
CA THR A 126 -8.73 4.90 -4.21
C THR A 126 -7.44 4.85 -3.40
N CYS A 127 -7.46 5.30 -2.14
CA CYS A 127 -6.30 5.22 -1.25
C CYS A 127 -5.84 3.76 -1.08
N LEU A 128 -6.77 2.81 -0.92
CA LEU A 128 -6.46 1.38 -0.79
C LEU A 128 -5.88 0.80 -2.08
N SER A 129 -6.45 1.16 -3.24
CA SER A 129 -5.93 0.74 -4.53
C SER A 129 -4.50 1.23 -4.75
N TYR A 130 -4.20 2.47 -4.33
CA TYR A 130 -2.85 3.00 -4.42
C TYR A 130 -1.89 2.37 -3.40
N TYR A 131 -2.37 2.07 -2.18
CA TYR A 131 -1.61 1.31 -1.17
C TYR A 131 -1.12 -0.04 -1.70
N GLU A 132 -1.97 -0.74 -2.46
CA GLU A 132 -1.67 -2.04 -3.06
C GLU A 132 -0.93 -1.94 -4.41
N SER A 133 -0.68 -0.73 -4.90
CA SER A 133 -0.08 -0.51 -6.22
C SER A 133 1.40 -0.89 -6.29
N ARG A 134 1.82 -1.36 -7.47
CA ARG A 134 3.24 -1.60 -7.77
C ARG A 134 4.06 -0.32 -7.73
N ASP A 135 3.46 0.81 -8.13
CA ASP A 135 4.11 2.11 -8.17
C ASP A 135 4.53 2.56 -6.78
N LEU A 136 3.60 2.52 -5.82
CA LEU A 136 3.91 2.90 -4.44
C LEU A 136 4.92 1.93 -3.81
N ASN A 137 4.82 0.64 -4.10
CA ASN A 137 5.80 -0.34 -3.65
C ASN A 137 7.21 -0.05 -4.20
N SER A 138 7.33 0.30 -5.48
CA SER A 138 8.60 0.68 -6.13
C SER A 138 9.21 1.93 -5.50
N ILE A 139 8.39 2.95 -5.20
CA ILE A 139 8.84 4.15 -4.49
C ILE A 139 9.36 3.79 -3.09
N ALA A 140 8.61 2.99 -2.33
CA ALA A 140 9.02 2.57 -0.99
C ALA A 140 10.35 1.80 -1.00
N GLU A 141 10.56 0.90 -1.97
CA GLU A 141 11.82 0.18 -2.15
C GLU A 141 12.99 1.11 -2.51
N LYS A 142 12.74 2.15 -3.31
CA LYS A 142 13.75 3.17 -3.62
C LYS A 142 14.15 3.95 -2.37
N MET A 143 13.18 4.39 -1.58
CA MET A 143 13.44 5.11 -0.32
C MET A 143 14.23 4.25 0.66
N TYR A 144 13.92 2.95 0.74
CA TYR A 144 14.72 2.03 1.56
C TYR A 144 16.18 1.95 1.12
N LYS A 145 16.43 1.86 -0.20
CA LYS A 145 17.80 1.86 -0.74
C LYS A 145 18.54 3.16 -0.43
N GLU A 146 17.84 4.29 -0.39
CA GLU A 146 18.40 5.59 -0.01
C GLU A 146 18.74 5.61 1.49
N LYS A 147 17.83 5.20 2.38
CA LYS A 147 18.09 5.00 3.81
C LYS A 147 19.36 4.20 4.05
N VAL A 148 19.46 3.00 3.47
CA VAL A 148 20.62 2.11 3.66
C VAL A 148 21.92 2.76 3.17
N LYS A 149 21.88 3.54 2.07
CA LYS A 149 23.06 4.28 1.59
C LYS A 149 23.47 5.39 2.56
N GLU A 150 22.51 6.11 3.13
CA GLU A 150 22.78 7.16 4.12
C GLU A 150 23.34 6.56 5.42
N GLU A 151 22.75 5.48 5.91
CA GLU A 151 23.22 4.77 7.11
C GLU A 151 24.66 4.28 6.94
N LYS A 152 25.00 3.71 5.78
CA LYS A 152 26.39 3.32 5.48
C LYS A 152 27.37 4.49 5.42
N LYS A 153 26.92 5.67 5.03
CA LYS A 153 27.75 6.89 5.05
C LYS A 153 27.98 7.39 6.47
N LEU A 154 26.98 7.28 7.34
CA LEU A 154 27.02 7.77 8.71
C LEU A 154 27.77 6.81 9.66
N TRP A 155 27.53 5.51 9.52
CA TRP A 155 28.00 4.48 10.47
C TRP A 155 29.11 3.58 9.92
N GLY A 156 29.53 3.77 8.67
CA GLY A 156 30.54 2.94 8.01
C GLY A 156 29.95 1.68 7.35
N LYS A 157 30.82 0.88 6.71
CA LYS A 157 30.42 -0.29 5.89
C LYS A 157 29.81 -1.44 6.71
N ASP A 158 29.97 -1.45 8.03
CA ASP A 158 29.60 -2.55 8.92
C ASP A 158 28.21 -2.41 9.57
N PHE A 159 27.41 -1.42 9.16
CA PHE A 159 26.03 -1.28 9.61
C PHE A 159 25.17 -2.46 9.12
N LYS A 160 24.70 -3.29 10.06
CA LYS A 160 23.87 -4.49 9.85
C LYS A 160 22.43 -4.25 10.26
#